data_AF-A0A933KUN2-F1
#
_entry.id   AF-A0A933KUN2-F1
#
_cell.length_a   1.000
_cell.length_b   1.000
_cell.length_c   1.000
_cell.angle_alpha   90.00
_cell.angle_beta   90.00
_cell.angle_gamma   90.00
#
_symmetry.space_group_name_H-M   'P 1'
#
loop_
_entity.id
_entity.type
_entity.pdbx_description
1 polymer ?
#
loop_
_entity_poly.entity_id
_entity_poly.type
_entity_poly.pdbx_seq_one_letter_code
_entity_poly.pdbx_strand_id
1 'polypeptide(L)'
;MVQTLCTSGRHEALKCGVHGAAGALAVVMAAYNIAACCFRRDRHLRVNALIYTLVLGWELKQTAHHLRLAHAAVRPGVDAGSGANQLRSAA
;
A
#
# COMPACT_ATOMS: atom_id res chain seq x y z
N MET A 1 8.68 12.03 16.88
CA MET A 1 7.49 11.18 16.62
C MET A 1 7.17 11.07 15.13
N VAL A 2 6.88 12.17 14.43
CA VAL A 2 6.58 12.16 12.98
C VAL A 2 7.72 11.58 12.14
N GLN A 3 8.97 11.92 12.48
CA GLN A 3 10.15 11.44 11.76
C GLN A 3 10.23 9.90 11.73
N THR A 4 9.89 9.23 12.85
CA THR A 4 9.86 7.76 12.96
C THR A 4 8.77 7.14 12.08
N LEU A 5 7.65 7.83 11.88
CA LEU A 5 6.61 7.41 10.95
C LEU A 5 7.07 7.59 9.50
N CYS A 6 7.84 8.63 9.18
CA CYS A 6 8.35 8.86 7.82
C CYS A 6 9.52 7.93 7.44
N THR A 7 10.22 7.33 8.42
CA THR A 7 11.32 6.39 8.16
C THR A 7 10.80 5.12 7.47
N SER A 8 11.36 4.77 6.31
CA SER A 8 11.05 3.51 5.61
C SER A 8 11.41 2.29 6.44
N GLY A 9 10.59 1.25 6.38
CA GLY A 9 10.72 0.03 7.19
C GLY A 9 10.16 0.14 8.61
N ARG A 10 9.66 1.31 9.03
CA ARG A 10 9.02 1.53 10.33
C ARG A 10 7.54 1.81 10.17
N HIS A 11 6.72 1.19 11.02
CA HIS A 11 5.25 1.35 11.02
C HIS A 11 4.61 1.04 9.65
N GLU A 12 5.16 0.08 8.90
CA GLU A 12 4.74 -0.26 7.54
C GLU A 12 3.28 -0.72 7.48
N ALA A 13 2.78 -1.45 8.49
CA ALA A 13 1.37 -1.84 8.57
C ALA A 13 0.44 -0.62 8.69
N LEU A 14 0.82 0.39 9.47
CA LEU A 14 0.05 1.63 9.60
C LEU A 14 0.04 2.40 8.28
N LYS A 15 1.20 2.58 7.64
CA LYS A 15 1.29 3.23 6.32
C LYS A 15 0.46 2.51 5.28
N CYS A 16 0.54 1.18 5.25
CA CYS A 16 -0.26 0.33 4.38
C CYS A 16 -1.77 0.56 4.63
N GLY A 17 -2.21 0.62 5.89
CA GLY A 17 -3.60 0.89 6.23
C GLY A 17 -4.06 2.28 5.77
N VAL A 18 -3.24 3.32 5.99
CA VAL A 18 -3.55 4.69 5.57
C VAL A 18 -3.66 4.78 4.04
N HIS A 19 -2.70 4.23 3.29
CA HIS A 19 -2.73 4.22 1.83
C HIS A 19 -3.88 3.36 1.28
N GLY A 20 -4.19 2.23 1.94
CA GLY A 20 -5.33 1.40 1.58
C GLY A 20 -6.66 2.14 1.73
N ALA A 21 -6.84 2.87 2.85
CA ALA A 21 -8.04 3.69 3.09
C ALA A 21 -8.14 4.87 2.09
N ALA A 22 -7.02 5.55 1.82
CA ALA A 22 -6.95 6.60 0.81
C ALA A 22 -7.29 6.06 -0.59
N GLY A 23 -6.78 4.87 -0.94
CA GLY A 23 -7.11 4.16 -2.17
C GLY A 23 -8.61 3.85 -2.28
N ALA A 24 -9.23 3.32 -1.23
CA ALA A 24 -10.67 3.05 -1.21
C ALA A 24 -11.50 4.33 -1.45
N LEU A 25 -11.12 5.44 -0.81
CA LEU A 25 -11.77 6.72 -1.05
C LEU A 25 -11.58 7.20 -2.49
N ALA A 26 -10.36 7.08 -3.03
CA ALA A 26 -10.04 7.45 -4.41
C ALA A 26 -10.85 6.62 -5.43
N VAL A 27 -11.09 5.33 -5.19
CA VAL A 27 -11.97 4.49 -6.02
C VAL A 27 -13.37 5.09 -6.09
N VAL A 28 -13.98 5.40 -4.94
CA VAL A 28 -15.34 5.94 -4.88
C VAL A 28 -15.41 7.29 -5.62
N MET A 29 -14.43 8.17 -5.39
CA MET A 29 -14.35 9.46 -6.06
C MET A 29 -14.16 9.33 -7.58
N ALA A 30 -13.30 8.42 -8.03
CA ALA A 30 -13.10 8.16 -9.46
C ALA A 30 -14.39 7.63 -10.10
N ALA A 31 -15.01 6.61 -9.50
CA ALA A 31 -16.24 6.00 -10.02
C ALA A 31 -17.38 7.03 -10.14
N TYR A 32 -17.58 7.86 -9.11
CA TYR A 32 -18.57 8.92 -9.13
C TYR A 32 -18.29 9.93 -10.26
N ASN A 33 -17.07 10.44 -10.38
CA ASN A 33 -16.74 11.45 -11.38
C ASN A 33 -16.79 10.90 -12.81
N ILE A 34 -16.43 9.63 -13.02
CA ILE A 34 -16.60 8.93 -14.30
C ILE A 34 -18.08 8.85 -14.66
N ALA A 35 -18.92 8.37 -13.74
CA ALA A 35 -20.37 8.28 -13.97
C ALA A 35 -20.96 9.66 -14.27
N ALA A 36 -20.67 10.66 -13.44
CA ALA A 36 -21.15 12.03 -13.63
C ALA A 36 -20.67 12.64 -14.97
N CYS A 37 -19.44 12.33 -15.39
CA CYS A 37 -18.90 12.73 -16.69
C CYS A 37 -19.71 12.12 -17.85
N CYS A 38 -20.11 10.85 -17.76
CA CYS A 38 -20.90 10.20 -18.81
C CYS A 38 -22.26 10.88 -19.04
N PHE A 39 -22.88 11.42 -17.98
CA PHE A 39 -24.20 12.06 -18.07
C PHE A 39 -24.15 13.57 -18.30
N ARG A 40 -23.24 14.30 -17.64
CA ARG A 40 -23.18 15.77 -17.69
C ARG A 40 -22.15 16.32 -18.67
N ARG A 41 -21.10 15.55 -18.98
CA ARG A 41 -19.96 15.91 -19.85
C ARG A 41 -19.20 17.19 -19.45
N ASP A 42 -19.35 17.65 -18.21
CA ASP A 42 -18.62 18.83 -17.73
C ASP A 42 -17.10 18.57 -17.67
N ARG A 43 -16.31 19.57 -18.09
CA ARG A 43 -14.85 19.47 -18.15
C ARG A 43 -14.21 19.18 -16.80
N HIS A 44 -14.72 19.77 -15.71
CA HIS A 44 -14.19 19.57 -14.37
C HIS A 44 -14.37 18.13 -13.89
N LEU A 45 -15.48 17.46 -14.24
CA LEU A 45 -15.72 16.05 -13.89
C LEU A 45 -14.72 15.12 -14.60
N ARG A 46 -14.40 15.41 -15.86
CA ARG A 46 -13.36 14.69 -16.63
C ARG A 46 -12.00 14.81 -15.96
N VAL A 47 -11.62 16.03 -15.56
CA VAL A 47 -10.35 16.29 -14.87
C VAL A 47 -10.31 15.58 -13.53
N ASN A 48 -11.38 15.66 -12.73
CA ASN A 48 -11.48 14.95 -11.45
C ASN A 48 -11.37 13.43 -11.65
N ALA A 49 -12.08 12.85 -12.63
CA ALA A 49 -12.00 11.43 -12.94
C ALA A 49 -10.55 10.99 -13.23
N LEU A 50 -9.82 11.77 -14.05
CA LEU A 50 -8.41 11.50 -14.35
C LEU A 50 -7.54 11.60 -13.09
N ILE A 51 -7.67 12.67 -12.30
CA ILE A 51 -6.89 12.89 -11.08
C ILE A 51 -7.14 11.76 -10.07
N TYR A 52 -8.39 11.44 -9.76
CA TYR A 52 -8.71 10.39 -8.80
C TYR A 52 -8.28 9.00 -9.29
N THR A 53 -8.30 8.74 -10.59
CA THR A 53 -7.76 7.50 -11.16
C THR A 53 -6.24 7.42 -11.00
N LEU A 54 -5.52 8.52 -11.22
CA LEU A 54 -4.07 8.59 -10.99
C LEU A 54 -3.73 8.42 -9.51
N VAL A 55 -4.49 9.07 -8.61
CA VAL A 55 -4.36 8.90 -7.15
C VAL A 55 -4.58 7.45 -6.77
N LEU A 56 -5.63 6.80 -7.27
CA LEU A 56 -5.87 5.37 -7.03
C LEU A 56 -4.66 4.52 -7.44
N GLY A 57 -4.12 4.74 -8.65
CA GLY A 57 -2.93 4.02 -9.11
C GLY A 57 -1.72 4.23 -8.18
N TRP A 58 -1.53 5.45 -7.69
CA TRP A 58 -0.48 5.77 -6.73
C TRP A 58 -0.68 5.08 -5.38
N GLU A 59 -1.89 5.11 -4.83
CA GLU A 59 -2.24 4.48 -3.55
C GLU A 59 -2.11 2.95 -3.60
N LEU A 60 -2.48 2.32 -4.73
CA LEU A 60 -2.26 0.89 -4.93
C LEU A 60 -0.76 0.53 -4.92
N LYS A 61 0.07 1.35 -5.59
CA LYS A 61 1.53 1.17 -5.58
C LYS A 61 2.10 1.31 -4.16
N GLN A 62 1.69 2.33 -3.41
CA GLN A 62 2.15 2.56 -2.04
C GLN A 62 1.70 1.45 -1.09
N THR A 63 0.44 1.03 -1.18
CA THR A 63 -0.12 -0.07 -0.39
C THR A 63 0.66 -1.37 -0.65
N ALA A 64 0.93 -1.70 -1.93
CA ALA A 64 1.72 -2.88 -2.27
C ALA A 64 3.17 -2.78 -1.76
N HIS A 65 3.78 -1.60 -1.83
CA HIS A 65 5.14 -1.37 -1.31
C HIS A 65 5.21 -1.63 0.21
N HIS A 66 4.32 -1.01 0.98
CA HIS A 66 4.29 -1.16 2.43
C HIS A 66 3.87 -2.57 2.87
N LEU A 67 2.97 -3.24 2.14
CA LEU A 67 2.61 -4.63 2.42
C LEU A 67 3.81 -5.56 2.26
N ARG A 68 4.61 -5.38 1.19
CA ARG A 68 5.85 -6.16 0.98
C ARG A 68 6.84 -5.95 2.12
N LEU A 69 7.06 -4.70 2.55
CA LEU A 69 7.97 -4.39 3.65
C LEU A 69 7.46 -4.93 5.00
N ALA A 70 6.15 -4.85 5.26
CA ALA A 70 5.55 -5.44 6.45
C ALA A 70 5.72 -6.96 6.49
N HIS A 71 5.51 -7.66 5.36
CA HIS A 71 5.73 -9.11 5.26
C HIS A 71 7.20 -9.50 5.43
N ALA A 72 8.15 -8.69 4.91
CA ALA A 72 9.57 -8.93 5.12
C ALA A 72 9.98 -8.78 6.60
N ALA A 73 9.40 -7.82 7.30
CA ALA A 73 9.66 -7.59 8.73
C ALA A 73 9.09 -8.69 9.66
N VAL A 74 8.07 -9.43 9.22
CA VAL A 74 7.47 -10.58 9.95
C VAL A 74 8.25 -11.88 9.73
N ARG A 75 9.23 -11.91 8.80
CA ARG A 75 10.15 -13.04 8.60
C ARG A 75 11.53 -12.92 9.28
N PRO A 76 11.68 -12.55 10.57
CA PRO A 76 12.94 -12.79 11.27
C PRO A 76 12.88 -14.18 11.92
N GLY A 77 13.46 -15.21 11.28
CA GLY A 77 13.80 -16.45 12.01
C GLY A 77 13.69 -17.81 11.34
N VAL A 78 13.21 -17.95 10.10
CA VAL A 78 13.14 -19.28 9.45
C VAL A 78 14.54 -19.78 9.02
N ASP A 79 15.50 -18.87 8.78
CA ASP A 79 16.83 -19.25 8.28
C ASP A 79 17.90 -19.35 9.38
N ALA A 80 17.65 -18.82 10.58
CA ALA A 80 18.61 -18.84 11.69
C ALA A 80 18.59 -20.12 12.54
N GLY A 81 17.50 -20.91 12.46
CA GLY A 81 17.31 -22.13 13.27
C GLY A 81 17.62 -23.45 12.57
N SER A 82 17.69 -23.48 11.24
CA SER A 82 17.83 -24.74 10.49
C SER A 82 19.28 -25.24 10.41
N GLY A 83 20.27 -24.33 10.35
CA GLY A 83 21.69 -24.71 10.30
C GLY A 83 22.28 -25.20 11.64
N ALA A 84 21.76 -24.72 12.77
CA ALA A 84 22.28 -25.08 14.09
C ALA A 84 21.85 -26.50 14.55
N ASN A 85 20.72 -27.01 14.05
CA ASN A 85 20.23 -28.34 14.41
C ASN A 85 20.85 -29.46 13.57
N GLN A 86 21.32 -29.16 12.35
CA GLN A 86 21.99 -30.13 11.48
C GLN A 86 23.40 -30.49 11.97
N LEU A 87 24.11 -29.54 12.60
CA LEU A 87 25.45 -29.76 13.19
C LEU A 87 25.42 -30.53 14.53
N ARG A 88 24.28 -30.57 15.23
CA ARG A 88 24.13 -31.34 16.48
C ARG A 88 23.64 -32.78 16.28
N SER A 89 23.09 -33.09 15.12
CA SER A 89 22.65 -34.46 14.78
C SER A 89 23.75 -35.30 14.12
N ALA A 90 24.91 -34.70 13.85
CA ALA A 90 26.06 -35.33 13.19
C ALA A 90 27.30 -35.44 14.11
N ALA A 91 27.15 -35.14 15.40
CA ALA A 91 28.16 -35.27 16.44
C ALA A 91 27.64 -36.21 17.54
#